data_AF-A0A0V0TZ33-F1
#
_entry.id   AF-A0A0V0TZ33-F1
#
_cell.length_a   1.000
_cell.length_b   1.000
_cell.length_c   1.000
_cell.angle_alpha   90.00
_cell.angle_beta   90.00
_cell.angle_gamma   90.00
#
_symmetry.space_group_name_H-M   'P 1'
#
loop_
_entity.id
_entity.type
_entity.pdbx_description
1 polymer ?
#
loop_
_entity_poly.entity_id
_entity_poly.type
_entity_poly.pdbx_seq_one_letter_code
_entity_poly.pdbx_strand_id
1 'polypeptide(L)'
;MSEEDDFSAEVEYVSDKELMTGDAPQRNWWGIGIALLVILTITAIISVTIVLLAPNSDKSNDNVTPFTIEDIVHPKANEVNPGIIWLSVDTFAYKDAKCNIWLVSIFNHQINRTLLIDDRSCQNRHIVSYKPSATAQYIAFSYETRQFVRQRRSTLVKVRVLNSHFDYPVGPSKTGDEFIQLFLWNSQELSNDLVYVYEYNIYYQANVTAPSEQITFSGVENKISNGIADWLYEEEIFGTHKAVWWSPSGNHLAFVVFNDTQVSNITMSYYSEEPYPTNVNIPYPKVGASLPEAKVHVWNKKTKQTITFSPPDEVQRLKENYVYHVSWLKGGFSEFSNEDTLLVVWSNRVQNSVFISLCKLSSEQCILNYNQNFTNFWAEPLNFAVRFADEQNYFVILPKSVEDESEKQHYWYSHIAKINVPVFQSGQNGKAVFLTDGPWEVIEIVGYSEKDKELFFLAALPLPRQRHLYR
;
A
#
# COMPACT_ATOMS: atom_id res chain seq x y z
N MET A 1 36.93 55.85 40.09
CA MET A 1 35.88 56.62 39.39
C MET A 1 34.77 55.61 39.12
N SER A 2 34.03 55.21 40.17
CA SER A 2 32.80 55.85 40.70
C SER A 2 31.67 55.75 39.65
N GLU A 3 30.51 55.14 39.90
CA GLU A 3 29.74 54.97 41.15
C GLU A 3 28.90 53.68 41.11
N GLU A 4 28.83 53.04 42.27
CA GLU A 4 27.81 52.08 42.72
C GLU A 4 26.54 52.83 43.16
N ASP A 5 25.39 52.15 43.20
CA ASP A 5 24.59 52.13 44.43
C ASP A 5 23.58 50.97 44.40
N ASP A 6 23.89 50.01 45.28
CA ASP A 6 23.06 48.92 45.80
C ASP A 6 22.44 49.43 47.11
N PHE A 7 21.18 49.10 47.40
CA PHE A 7 20.70 49.21 48.78
C PHE A 7 19.57 48.22 49.09
N SER A 8 19.98 47.10 49.67
CA SER A 8 19.16 46.16 50.42
C SER A 8 18.87 46.66 51.85
N ALA A 9 17.73 46.16 52.35
CA ALA A 9 17.07 46.27 53.65
C ALA A 9 17.93 46.40 54.94
N GLU A 10 17.37 47.05 55.97
CA GLU A 10 17.04 46.38 57.24
C GLU A 10 16.10 47.20 58.15
N VAL A 11 15.44 46.47 59.06
CA VAL A 11 14.35 46.85 59.97
C VAL A 11 14.93 47.37 61.29
N GLU A 12 14.28 48.36 61.92
CA GLU A 12 14.50 48.65 63.35
C GLU A 12 13.18 48.79 64.11
N TYR A 13 13.05 47.97 65.17
CA TYR A 13 11.99 48.00 66.16
C TYR A 13 12.31 49.08 67.21
N VAL A 14 11.36 49.98 67.47
CA VAL A 14 11.39 50.81 68.68
C VAL A 14 10.17 50.50 69.55
N SER A 15 10.48 49.96 70.73
CA SER A 15 9.59 49.86 71.88
C SER A 15 9.53 51.23 72.55
N ASP A 16 8.33 51.74 72.83
CA ASP A 16 8.11 52.49 74.07
C ASP A 16 6.67 52.30 74.57
N LYS A 17 6.59 51.88 75.83
CA LYS A 17 5.37 51.91 76.66
C LYS A 17 5.19 53.34 77.15
N GLU A 18 4.08 53.98 76.80
CA GLU A 18 3.48 55.00 77.66
C GLU A 18 2.04 54.62 78.01
N LEU A 19 1.81 54.44 79.31
CA LEU A 19 0.49 54.41 79.93
C LEU A 19 -0.15 55.79 79.80
N MET A 20 -1.31 55.90 79.16
CA MET A 20 -2.43 56.69 79.68
C MET A 20 -3.74 56.19 79.07
N THR A 21 -4.66 55.82 79.96
CA THR A 21 -6.09 55.64 79.71
C THR A 21 -6.70 56.92 79.12
N GLY A 22 -7.34 56.80 77.96
CA GLY A 22 -8.13 57.87 77.34
C GLY A 22 -9.18 57.26 76.41
N ASP A 23 -10.43 57.64 76.61
CA ASP A 23 -11.63 57.02 76.05
C ASP A 23 -11.65 56.87 74.51
N ALA A 24 -12.39 55.85 74.05
CA ALA A 24 -12.48 55.44 72.66
C ALA A 24 -12.86 56.60 71.70
N PRO A 25 -12.18 56.73 70.54
CA PRO A 25 -12.52 57.73 69.55
C PRO A 25 -13.93 57.46 68.97
N GLN A 26 -14.79 58.47 68.95
CA GLN A 26 -16.11 58.40 68.33
C GLN A 26 -15.97 57.95 66.86
N ARG A 27 -16.36 56.69 66.61
CA ARG A 27 -16.35 56.09 65.29
C ARG A 27 -17.33 56.89 64.42
N ASN A 28 -16.83 57.56 63.37
CA ASN A 28 -17.66 58.35 62.46
C ASN A 28 -18.47 57.41 61.55
N TRP A 29 -19.55 56.84 62.09
CA TRP A 29 -20.42 55.89 61.41
C TRP A 29 -21.06 56.47 60.15
N TRP A 30 -21.28 57.79 60.09
CA TRP A 30 -21.75 58.47 58.90
C TRP A 30 -20.70 58.50 57.79
N GLY A 31 -19.44 58.80 58.11
CA GLY A 31 -18.34 58.72 57.15
C GLY A 31 -18.15 57.31 56.59
N ILE A 32 -18.25 56.28 57.45
CA ILE A 32 -18.16 54.87 57.04
C ILE A 32 -19.36 54.48 56.16
N GLY A 33 -20.57 54.93 56.51
CA GLY A 33 -21.78 54.67 55.73
C GLY A 33 -21.71 55.27 54.32
N ILE A 34 -21.21 56.50 54.19
CA ILE A 34 -21.03 57.16 52.89
C ILE A 34 -19.93 56.47 52.07
N ALA A 35 -18.80 56.11 52.69
CA ALA A 35 -17.72 55.41 52.00
C ALA A 35 -18.17 54.04 51.46
N LEU A 36 -18.95 53.27 52.22
CA LEU A 36 -19.49 51.99 51.77
C LEU A 36 -20.47 52.16 50.60
N LEU A 37 -21.31 53.21 50.63
CA LEU A 37 -22.25 53.50 49.54
C LEU A 37 -21.50 53.89 48.24
N VAL A 38 -20.42 54.66 48.35
CA VAL A 38 -19.56 55.02 47.22
C VAL A 38 -18.86 53.78 46.65
N ILE A 39 -18.33 52.90 47.49
CA ILE A 39 -17.71 51.64 47.03
C ILE A 39 -18.75 50.76 46.32
N LEU A 40 -19.96 50.65 46.86
CA LEU A 40 -21.03 49.83 46.29
C LEU A 40 -21.50 50.39 44.93
N THR A 41 -21.59 51.72 44.81
CA THR A 41 -21.93 52.36 43.53
C THR A 41 -20.82 52.23 42.50
N ILE A 42 -19.54 52.42 42.88
CA ILE A 42 -18.40 52.25 41.98
C ILE A 42 -18.30 50.79 41.53
N THR A 43 -18.44 49.82 42.43
CA THR A 43 -18.40 48.39 42.08
C THR A 43 -19.57 47.99 41.18
N ALA A 44 -20.77 48.54 41.39
CA ALA A 44 -21.89 48.35 40.48
C ALA A 44 -21.61 48.93 39.09
N ILE A 45 -21.05 50.15 39.02
CA ILE A 45 -20.68 50.78 37.75
C ILE A 45 -19.60 49.96 37.03
N ILE A 46 -18.55 49.52 37.72
CA ILE A 46 -17.50 48.67 37.14
C ILE A 46 -18.11 47.35 36.64
N SER A 47 -18.99 46.71 37.42
CA SER A 47 -19.64 45.45 37.03
C SER A 47 -20.50 45.61 35.79
N VAL A 48 -21.31 46.68 35.72
CA VAL A 48 -22.13 47.01 34.55
C VAL A 48 -21.25 47.33 33.35
N THR A 49 -20.14 48.04 33.56
CA THR A 49 -19.19 48.39 32.51
C THR A 49 -18.48 47.17 31.97
N ILE A 50 -18.09 46.21 32.82
CA ILE A 50 -17.53 44.91 32.39
C ILE A 50 -18.57 44.14 31.59
N VAL A 51 -19.83 44.10 32.00
CA VAL A 51 -20.88 43.38 31.25
C VAL A 51 -21.18 44.04 29.90
N LEU A 52 -21.12 45.38 29.82
CA LEU A 52 -21.40 46.12 28.59
C LEU A 52 -20.20 46.21 27.63
N LEU A 53 -18.97 46.25 28.15
CA LEU A 53 -17.73 46.38 27.37
C LEU A 53 -16.96 45.07 27.21
N ALA A 54 -17.29 44.03 27.98
CA ALA A 54 -16.86 42.70 27.61
C ALA A 54 -17.41 42.47 26.21
N PRO A 55 -16.53 42.25 25.21
CA PRO A 55 -17.01 41.90 23.90
C PRO A 55 -17.94 40.71 24.10
N ASN A 56 -19.16 40.79 23.57
CA ASN A 56 -19.95 39.58 23.39
C ASN A 56 -19.01 38.63 22.66
N SER A 57 -18.45 37.65 23.38
CA SER A 57 -17.82 36.51 22.76
C SER A 57 -18.92 36.02 21.84
N ASP A 58 -18.74 36.19 20.53
CA ASP A 58 -19.76 35.89 19.56
C ASP A 58 -20.30 34.50 19.89
N LYS A 59 -21.50 34.45 20.49
CA LYS A 59 -22.25 33.21 20.76
C LYS A 59 -22.79 32.66 19.44
N SER A 60 -22.00 32.77 18.37
CA SER A 60 -22.33 32.31 17.03
C SER A 60 -21.63 31.00 16.68
N ASN A 61 -20.83 30.40 17.59
CA ASN A 61 -20.23 29.08 17.38
C ASN A 61 -20.27 28.12 18.60
N ASP A 62 -21.13 28.34 19.60
CA ASP A 62 -21.28 27.41 20.74
C ASP A 62 -21.99 26.08 20.37
N ASN A 63 -22.45 25.93 19.13
CA ASN A 63 -23.10 24.70 18.64
C ASN A 63 -22.15 23.73 17.93
N VAL A 64 -20.85 24.05 17.82
CA VAL A 64 -19.88 23.15 17.19
C VAL A 64 -19.23 22.31 18.28
N THR A 65 -19.61 21.03 18.35
CA THR A 65 -18.93 20.07 19.22
C THR A 65 -17.50 19.84 18.70
N PRO A 66 -16.48 19.96 19.55
CA PRO A 66 -15.11 19.68 19.14
C PRO A 66 -14.97 18.19 18.77
N PHE A 67 -14.06 17.89 17.85
CA PHE A 67 -13.79 16.52 17.42
C PHE A 67 -13.24 15.70 18.58
N THR A 68 -13.85 14.53 18.84
CA THR A 68 -13.51 13.65 19.95
C THR A 68 -12.76 12.41 19.47
N ILE A 69 -12.11 11.69 20.40
CA ILE A 69 -11.56 10.35 20.11
C ILE A 69 -12.66 9.41 19.61
N GLU A 70 -13.89 9.57 20.14
CA GLU A 70 -15.04 8.80 19.70
C GLU A 70 -15.35 9.03 18.22
N ASP A 71 -15.21 10.26 17.71
CA ASP A 71 -15.41 10.53 16.28
C ASP A 71 -14.29 9.93 15.39
N ILE A 72 -13.14 9.52 15.96
CA ILE A 72 -12.07 8.78 15.27
C ILE A 72 -12.34 7.28 15.30
N VAL A 73 -12.69 6.74 16.46
CA VAL A 73 -12.89 5.30 16.67
C VAL A 73 -14.21 4.84 16.07
N HIS A 74 -15.24 5.68 16.16
CA HIS A 74 -16.59 5.46 15.68
C HIS A 74 -17.02 6.62 14.77
N PRO A 75 -16.41 6.75 13.58
CA PRO A 75 -16.70 7.84 12.66
C PRO A 75 -18.18 7.81 12.26
N LYS A 76 -18.88 8.92 12.51
CA LYS A 76 -20.31 9.08 12.15
C LYS A 76 -20.54 9.01 10.65
N ALA A 77 -19.51 9.30 9.85
CA ALA A 77 -19.51 9.12 8.41
C ALA A 77 -18.36 8.18 8.05
N ASN A 78 -18.69 7.00 7.53
CA ASN A 78 -17.69 6.14 6.92
C ASN A 78 -17.26 6.76 5.59
N GLU A 79 -15.96 6.89 5.38
CA GLU A 79 -15.43 7.20 4.05
C GLU A 79 -15.85 6.08 3.10
N VAL A 80 -16.68 6.42 2.12
CA VAL A 80 -17.14 5.46 1.12
C VAL A 80 -16.00 5.30 0.13
N ASN A 81 -15.14 4.31 0.34
CA ASN A 81 -14.25 3.83 -0.70
C ASN A 81 -15.03 2.83 -1.58
N PRO A 82 -15.44 3.19 -2.81
CA PRO A 82 -16.25 2.32 -3.65
C PRO A 82 -15.52 1.03 -4.06
N GLY A 83 -14.20 0.96 -3.87
CA GLY A 83 -13.42 -0.26 -4.14
C GLY A 83 -13.60 -0.76 -5.57
N ILE A 84 -13.42 0.13 -6.55
CA ILE A 84 -13.65 -0.17 -7.98
C ILE A 84 -12.69 -1.27 -8.45
N ILE A 85 -13.23 -2.30 -9.09
CA ILE A 85 -12.49 -3.39 -9.71
C ILE A 85 -12.85 -3.40 -11.20
N TRP A 86 -11.89 -3.08 -12.06
CA TRP A 86 -12.05 -3.18 -13.51
C TRP A 86 -12.00 -4.64 -13.95
N LEU A 87 -12.94 -5.05 -14.80
CA LEU A 87 -12.98 -6.39 -15.40
C LEU A 87 -12.57 -6.36 -16.88
N SER A 88 -12.91 -5.27 -17.58
CA SER A 88 -12.56 -5.01 -18.97
C SER A 88 -12.36 -3.51 -19.17
N VAL A 89 -12.13 -3.09 -20.43
CA VAL A 89 -11.98 -1.68 -20.81
C VAL A 89 -13.23 -0.82 -20.55
N ASP A 90 -14.41 -1.43 -20.49
CA ASP A 90 -15.70 -0.75 -20.41
C ASP A 90 -16.56 -1.20 -19.21
N THR A 91 -16.10 -2.21 -18.47
CA THR A 91 -16.87 -2.85 -17.41
C THR A 91 -16.09 -2.88 -16.11
N PHE A 92 -16.71 -2.38 -15.04
CA PHE A 92 -16.17 -2.42 -13.69
C PHE A 92 -17.23 -2.80 -12.66
N ALA A 93 -16.79 -3.33 -11.53
CA ALA A 93 -17.63 -3.60 -10.37
C ALA A 93 -17.23 -2.70 -9.20
N TYR A 94 -18.21 -2.23 -8.42
CA TYR A 94 -17.94 -1.44 -7.22
C TYR A 94 -18.94 -1.76 -6.12
N LYS A 95 -18.54 -1.52 -4.87
CA LYS A 95 -19.39 -1.67 -3.69
C LYS A 95 -19.86 -0.29 -3.25
N ASP A 96 -21.17 -0.12 -3.09
CA ASP A 96 -21.73 1.14 -2.61
C ASP A 96 -21.73 1.25 -1.07
N ALA A 97 -22.13 2.42 -0.56
CA ALA A 97 -22.20 2.71 0.87
C ALA A 97 -23.18 1.81 1.64
N LYS A 98 -24.15 1.19 0.95
CA LYS A 98 -25.14 0.28 1.51
C LYS A 98 -24.71 -1.18 1.43
N CYS A 99 -23.48 -1.46 0.97
CA CYS A 99 -22.95 -2.81 0.73
C CYS A 99 -23.50 -3.48 -0.54
N ASN A 100 -24.27 -2.80 -1.40
CA ASN A 100 -24.64 -3.40 -2.68
C ASN A 100 -23.40 -3.49 -3.57
N ILE A 101 -23.29 -4.59 -4.31
CA ILE A 101 -22.24 -4.76 -5.32
C ILE A 101 -22.89 -4.59 -6.69
N TRP A 102 -22.42 -3.59 -7.43
CA TRP A 102 -22.92 -3.23 -8.74
C TRP A 102 -21.90 -3.61 -9.82
N LEU A 103 -22.39 -4.13 -10.94
CA LEU A 103 -21.66 -4.20 -12.21
C LEU A 103 -22.10 -3.01 -13.06
N VAL A 104 -21.13 -2.29 -13.61
CA VAL A 104 -21.37 -1.16 -14.51
C VAL A 104 -20.67 -1.43 -15.81
N SER A 105 -21.40 -1.35 -16.91
CA SER A 105 -20.87 -1.38 -18.27
C SER A 105 -21.16 -0.04 -18.94
N ILE A 106 -20.14 0.54 -19.56
CA ILE A 106 -20.20 1.84 -20.23
C ILE A 106 -19.89 1.63 -21.71
N PHE A 107 -20.93 1.58 -22.55
CA PHE A 107 -20.78 1.40 -23.99
C PHE A 107 -21.56 2.49 -24.74
N ASN A 108 -20.94 3.11 -25.75
CA ASN A 108 -21.54 4.20 -26.54
C ASN A 108 -22.24 5.29 -25.71
N HIS A 109 -21.57 5.76 -24.65
CA HIS A 109 -22.10 6.75 -23.69
C HIS A 109 -23.38 6.33 -22.94
N GLN A 110 -23.79 5.06 -23.05
CA GLN A 110 -24.86 4.48 -22.25
C GLN A 110 -24.26 3.74 -21.06
N ILE A 111 -24.84 3.98 -19.88
CA ILE A 111 -24.41 3.36 -18.63
C ILE A 111 -25.45 2.31 -18.26
N ASN A 112 -25.07 1.05 -18.37
CA ASN A 112 -25.88 -0.08 -17.91
C ASN A 112 -25.39 -0.50 -16.53
N ARG A 113 -26.30 -0.53 -15.55
CA ARG A 113 -26.01 -0.96 -14.18
C ARG A 113 -26.78 -2.22 -13.85
N THR A 114 -26.09 -3.23 -13.36
CA THR A 114 -26.69 -4.50 -12.93
C THR A 114 -26.34 -4.74 -11.47
N LEU A 115 -27.34 -5.04 -10.66
CA LEU A 115 -27.15 -5.41 -9.27
C LEU A 115 -26.63 -6.86 -9.22
N LEU A 116 -25.45 -7.06 -8.64
CA LEU A 116 -24.86 -8.40 -8.46
C LEU A 116 -25.24 -8.98 -7.10
N ILE A 117 -25.17 -8.16 -6.04
CA ILE A 117 -25.47 -8.53 -4.66
C ILE A 117 -26.18 -7.37 -3.99
N ASP A 118 -27.31 -7.67 -3.35
CA ASP A 118 -28.08 -6.71 -2.55
C ASP A 118 -27.50 -6.51 -1.13
N ASP A 119 -27.90 -5.41 -0.50
CA ASP A 119 -27.48 -4.99 0.84
C ASP A 119 -27.73 -6.04 1.92
N ARG A 120 -28.91 -6.68 1.93
CA ARG A 120 -29.25 -7.73 2.92
C ARG A 120 -28.34 -8.93 2.77
N SER A 121 -28.13 -9.38 1.54
CA SER A 121 -27.20 -10.46 1.22
C SER A 121 -25.77 -10.11 1.65
N CYS A 122 -25.32 -8.87 1.43
CA CYS A 122 -23.97 -8.44 1.82
C CYS A 122 -23.78 -8.39 3.34
N GLN A 123 -24.72 -7.77 4.05
CA GLN A 123 -24.66 -7.58 5.51
C GLN A 123 -24.76 -8.90 6.27
N ASN A 124 -25.67 -9.79 5.85
CA ASN A 124 -25.87 -11.10 6.49
C ASN A 124 -24.67 -12.04 6.35
N ARG A 125 -23.73 -11.73 5.45
CA ARG A 125 -22.65 -12.64 5.05
C ARG A 125 -21.27 -12.29 5.59
N HIS A 126 -21.14 -11.19 6.34
CA HIS A 126 -19.84 -10.70 6.85
C HIS A 126 -18.73 -10.75 5.77
N ILE A 127 -19.06 -10.32 4.54
CA ILE A 127 -18.14 -10.40 3.40
C ILE A 127 -16.97 -9.46 3.66
N VAL A 128 -15.76 -10.02 3.71
CA VAL A 128 -14.53 -9.24 3.89
C VAL A 128 -14.10 -8.60 2.58
N SER A 129 -14.11 -9.38 1.50
CA SER A 129 -13.80 -8.89 0.16
C SER A 129 -14.52 -9.69 -0.93
N TYR A 130 -14.62 -9.11 -2.11
CA TYR A 130 -15.18 -9.76 -3.30
C TYR A 130 -14.23 -9.59 -4.50
N LYS A 131 -14.25 -10.56 -5.41
CA LYS A 131 -13.50 -10.52 -6.68
C LYS A 131 -14.37 -11.13 -7.79
N PRO A 132 -14.90 -10.34 -8.73
CA PRO A 132 -15.63 -10.89 -9.86
C PRO A 132 -14.67 -11.56 -10.86
N SER A 133 -15.13 -12.60 -11.56
CA SER A 133 -14.41 -13.21 -12.68
C SER A 133 -14.41 -12.30 -13.90
N ALA A 134 -13.44 -12.43 -14.83
CA ALA A 134 -13.37 -11.59 -16.03
C ALA A 134 -14.67 -11.58 -16.87
N THR A 135 -15.41 -12.69 -16.92
CA THR A 135 -16.72 -12.77 -17.63
C THR A 135 -17.90 -12.11 -16.90
N ALA A 136 -17.68 -11.67 -15.65
CA ALA A 136 -18.73 -11.28 -14.71
C ALA A 136 -19.83 -12.34 -14.49
N GLN A 137 -19.59 -13.63 -14.77
CA GLN A 137 -20.54 -14.72 -14.47
C GLN A 137 -20.41 -15.25 -13.04
N TYR A 138 -19.20 -15.11 -12.46
CA TYR A 138 -18.87 -15.60 -11.14
C TYR A 138 -18.36 -14.47 -10.26
N ILE A 139 -18.61 -14.60 -8.95
CA ILE A 139 -18.01 -13.72 -7.94
C ILE A 139 -17.45 -14.56 -6.82
N ALA A 140 -16.16 -14.41 -6.57
CA ALA A 140 -15.50 -14.98 -5.40
C ALA A 140 -15.70 -14.05 -4.21
N PHE A 141 -16.15 -14.60 -3.09
CA PHE A 141 -16.25 -13.91 -1.82
C PHE A 141 -15.24 -14.51 -0.85
N SER A 142 -14.50 -13.64 -0.19
CA SER A 142 -13.70 -14.00 0.97
C SER A 142 -14.50 -13.70 2.23
N TYR A 143 -14.55 -14.70 3.09
CA TYR A 143 -15.17 -14.65 4.40
C TYR A 143 -14.07 -14.60 5.47
N GLU A 144 -14.45 -14.96 6.70
CA GLU A 144 -13.60 -15.15 7.88
C GLU A 144 -12.10 -15.11 7.59
N THR A 145 -11.43 -14.14 8.18
CA THR A 145 -10.05 -13.84 7.90
C THR A 145 -9.19 -14.17 9.11
N ARG A 146 -8.14 -14.98 8.88
CA ARG A 146 -7.02 -15.11 9.81
C ARG A 146 -5.86 -14.29 9.26
N GLN A 147 -5.46 -13.28 10.02
CA GLN A 147 -4.35 -12.41 9.65
C GLN A 147 -3.06 -12.93 10.29
N PHE A 148 -1.99 -12.99 9.50
CA PHE A 148 -0.67 -13.42 9.97
C PHE A 148 0.30 -12.25 10.08
N VAL A 149 0.45 -11.47 8.99
CA VAL A 149 1.31 -10.28 8.91
C VAL A 149 0.45 -9.10 8.39
N ARG A 150 1.03 -7.99 7.94
CA ARG A 150 0.28 -6.77 7.61
C ARG A 150 -0.71 -6.99 6.48
N GLN A 151 -0.30 -7.65 5.39
CA GLN A 151 -1.11 -7.87 4.19
C GLN A 151 -1.57 -9.33 4.04
N ARG A 152 -0.86 -10.29 4.64
CA ARG A 152 -1.17 -11.73 4.53
C ARG A 152 -2.35 -12.13 5.38
N ARG A 153 -3.35 -12.63 4.67
CA ARG A 153 -4.62 -13.10 5.21
C ARG A 153 -4.91 -14.44 4.58
N SER A 154 -5.24 -15.43 5.39
CA SER A 154 -5.90 -16.63 4.90
C SER A 154 -7.39 -16.48 5.12
N THR A 155 -8.18 -16.75 4.10
CA THR A 155 -9.64 -16.55 4.15
C THR A 155 -10.36 -17.79 3.65
N LEU A 156 -11.56 -18.04 4.18
CA LEU A 156 -12.47 -18.97 3.54
C LEU A 156 -12.99 -18.31 2.26
N VAL A 157 -12.93 -19.01 1.13
CA VAL A 157 -13.38 -18.47 -0.16
C VAL A 157 -14.51 -19.32 -0.72
N LYS A 158 -15.60 -18.67 -1.12
CA LYS A 158 -16.69 -19.31 -1.88
C LYS A 158 -16.98 -18.51 -3.13
N VAL A 159 -17.20 -19.21 -4.23
CA VAL A 159 -17.52 -18.62 -5.52
C VAL A 159 -19.00 -18.81 -5.81
N ARG A 160 -19.69 -17.70 -6.08
CA ARG A 160 -21.09 -17.68 -6.47
C ARG A 160 -21.25 -17.66 -7.98
N VAL A 161 -22.19 -18.46 -8.47
CA VAL A 161 -22.76 -18.30 -9.82
C VAL A 161 -23.94 -17.33 -9.72
N LEU A 162 -23.88 -16.23 -10.47
CA LEU A 162 -24.89 -15.17 -10.36
C LEU A 162 -26.30 -15.63 -10.79
N ASN A 163 -26.39 -16.60 -11.71
CA ASN A 163 -27.67 -17.09 -12.21
C ASN A 163 -28.31 -18.19 -11.35
N SER A 164 -27.58 -18.83 -10.44
CA SER A 164 -28.07 -20.04 -9.75
C SER A 164 -28.14 -19.94 -8.23
N HIS A 165 -27.74 -18.81 -7.63
CA HIS A 165 -27.67 -18.59 -6.17
C HIS A 165 -26.83 -19.63 -5.38
N PHE A 166 -26.15 -20.57 -6.05
CA PHE A 166 -25.29 -21.57 -5.42
C PHE A 166 -23.87 -21.00 -5.21
N ASP A 167 -23.33 -21.30 -4.02
CA ASP A 167 -21.99 -20.93 -3.61
C ASP A 167 -21.12 -22.20 -3.58
N TYR A 168 -20.00 -22.18 -4.31
CA TYR A 168 -19.05 -23.27 -4.39
C TYR A 168 -17.82 -22.95 -3.53
N PRO A 169 -17.50 -23.77 -2.51
CA PRO A 169 -16.29 -23.58 -1.73
C PRO A 169 -15.04 -23.80 -2.59
N VAL A 170 -14.03 -22.97 -2.36
CA VAL A 170 -12.70 -23.09 -2.96
C VAL A 170 -11.79 -23.84 -2.00
N GLY A 171 -11.07 -24.83 -2.54
CA GLY A 171 -10.08 -25.61 -1.82
C GLY A 171 -9.82 -26.95 -2.52
N PRO A 172 -8.77 -27.69 -2.13
CA PRO A 172 -8.49 -29.01 -2.70
C PRO A 172 -9.66 -29.98 -2.51
N SER A 173 -10.24 -30.00 -1.31
CA SER A 173 -11.34 -30.89 -0.94
C SER A 173 -12.73 -30.28 -1.14
N LYS A 174 -12.80 -28.94 -1.29
CA LYS A 174 -14.05 -28.18 -1.47
C LYS A 174 -15.03 -28.37 -0.31
N THR A 175 -14.51 -28.44 0.91
CA THR A 175 -15.30 -28.60 2.15
C THR A 175 -15.85 -27.26 2.65
N GLY A 176 -15.15 -26.16 2.35
CA GLY A 176 -15.54 -24.80 2.72
C GLY A 176 -15.02 -24.33 4.08
N ASP A 177 -14.19 -25.14 4.73
CA ASP A 177 -13.39 -24.84 5.93
C ASP A 177 -11.88 -24.72 5.63
N GLU A 178 -11.50 -24.86 4.35
CA GLU A 178 -10.13 -24.72 3.87
C GLU A 178 -9.75 -23.24 3.75
N PHE A 179 -8.82 -22.77 4.59
CA PHE A 179 -8.33 -21.39 4.56
C PHE A 179 -7.36 -21.16 3.39
N ILE A 180 -7.79 -20.33 2.44
CA ILE A 180 -7.07 -20.00 1.22
C ILE A 180 -6.17 -18.78 1.46
N GLN A 181 -4.87 -18.92 1.18
CA GLN A 181 -3.85 -17.88 1.40
C GLN A 181 -3.82 -16.84 0.28
N LEU A 182 -4.19 -17.22 -0.94
CA LEU A 182 -4.29 -16.33 -2.09
C LEU A 182 -5.32 -16.90 -3.06
N PHE A 183 -6.17 -16.05 -3.63
CA PHE A 183 -7.12 -16.42 -4.68
C PHE A 183 -7.03 -15.40 -5.82
N LEU A 184 -6.90 -15.90 -7.06
CA LEU A 184 -6.83 -15.10 -8.27
C LEU A 184 -7.62 -15.75 -9.41
N TRP A 185 -8.49 -14.97 -10.03
CA TRP A 185 -9.01 -15.28 -11.36
C TRP A 185 -7.93 -15.14 -12.41
N ASN A 186 -8.03 -15.90 -13.50
CA ASN A 186 -7.31 -15.56 -14.70
C ASN A 186 -7.84 -14.24 -15.27
N SER A 187 -6.92 -13.34 -15.58
CA SER A 187 -7.22 -11.98 -16.02
C SER A 187 -7.61 -11.86 -17.49
N GLN A 188 -7.54 -12.95 -18.26
CA GLN A 188 -7.88 -12.92 -19.67
C GLN A 188 -9.41 -12.76 -19.88
N GLU A 189 -9.79 -11.87 -20.80
CA GLU A 189 -11.17 -11.62 -21.23
C GLU A 189 -11.86 -12.90 -21.76
N LEU A 190 -12.85 -13.39 -21.01
CA LEU A 190 -13.62 -14.63 -21.22
C LEU A 190 -13.16 -15.84 -20.41
N SER A 191 -12.06 -15.75 -19.65
CA SER A 191 -11.67 -16.85 -18.77
C SER A 191 -12.44 -16.86 -17.44
N ASN A 192 -12.73 -18.06 -16.98
CA ASN A 192 -13.29 -18.36 -15.65
C ASN A 192 -12.45 -19.40 -14.90
N ASP A 193 -11.26 -19.71 -15.40
CA ASP A 193 -10.30 -20.51 -14.64
C ASP A 193 -9.65 -19.65 -13.55
N LEU A 194 -9.16 -20.33 -12.54
CA LEU A 194 -8.67 -19.69 -11.32
C LEU A 194 -7.47 -20.45 -10.77
N VAL A 195 -6.68 -19.73 -9.98
CA VAL A 195 -5.65 -20.30 -9.12
C VAL A 195 -5.87 -19.86 -7.69
N TYR A 196 -5.47 -20.73 -6.77
CA TYR A 196 -5.43 -20.40 -5.37
C TYR A 196 -4.21 -21.03 -4.70
N VAL A 197 -3.81 -20.48 -3.56
CA VAL A 197 -2.72 -21.00 -2.74
C VAL A 197 -3.30 -21.55 -1.46
N TYR A 198 -2.99 -22.82 -1.19
CA TYR A 198 -3.38 -23.55 0.01
C TYR A 198 -2.17 -24.32 0.52
N GLU A 199 -1.91 -24.25 1.83
CA GLU A 199 -0.72 -24.84 2.47
C GLU A 199 0.57 -24.57 1.68
N TYR A 200 0.76 -23.30 1.30
CA TYR A 200 1.95 -22.80 0.60
C TYR A 200 2.20 -23.44 -0.78
N ASN A 201 1.18 -24.11 -1.34
CA ASN A 201 1.20 -24.70 -2.67
C ASN A 201 0.13 -24.09 -3.58
N ILE A 202 0.46 -23.95 -4.86
CA ILE A 202 -0.43 -23.38 -5.88
C ILE A 202 -1.29 -24.50 -6.46
N TYR A 203 -2.59 -24.24 -6.54
CA TYR A 203 -3.59 -25.09 -7.19
C TYR A 203 -4.26 -24.33 -8.32
N TYR A 204 -4.63 -25.04 -9.37
CA TYR A 204 -5.39 -24.56 -10.51
C TYR A 204 -6.73 -25.26 -10.63
N GLN A 205 -7.73 -24.53 -11.11
CA GLN A 205 -9.03 -25.08 -11.48
C GLN A 205 -9.46 -24.51 -12.83
N ALA A 206 -9.81 -25.39 -13.77
CA ALA A 206 -10.27 -24.99 -15.11
C ALA A 206 -11.60 -24.23 -15.10
N ASN A 207 -12.40 -24.42 -14.05
CA ASN A 207 -13.56 -23.63 -13.69
C ASN A 207 -13.95 -23.97 -12.25
N VAL A 208 -14.95 -23.27 -11.70
CA VAL A 208 -15.39 -23.38 -10.30
C VAL A 208 -15.79 -24.81 -9.89
N THR A 209 -16.38 -25.60 -10.81
CA THR A 209 -16.84 -26.95 -10.51
C THR A 209 -15.78 -28.02 -10.80
N ALA A 210 -14.79 -27.73 -11.64
CA ALA A 210 -13.69 -28.62 -12.00
C ALA A 210 -12.85 -29.06 -10.78
N PRO A 211 -12.25 -30.26 -10.79
CA PRO A 211 -11.36 -30.69 -9.73
C PRO A 211 -10.15 -29.76 -9.60
N SER A 212 -9.63 -29.68 -8.38
CA SER A 212 -8.41 -28.93 -8.07
C SER A 212 -7.18 -29.70 -8.55
N GLU A 213 -6.34 -29.04 -9.34
CA GLU A 213 -5.06 -29.57 -9.82
C GLU A 213 -3.92 -28.88 -9.07
N GLN A 214 -3.12 -29.64 -8.32
CA GLN A 214 -1.95 -29.11 -7.63
C GLN A 214 -0.81 -28.88 -8.62
N ILE A 215 -0.25 -27.67 -8.67
CA ILE A 215 0.85 -27.29 -9.57
C ILE A 215 2.20 -27.38 -8.86
N THR A 216 2.25 -27.05 -7.57
CA THR A 216 3.48 -27.09 -6.76
C THR A 216 3.32 -28.05 -5.58
N PHE A 217 4.42 -28.68 -5.17
CA PHE A 217 4.42 -29.72 -4.13
C PHE A 217 5.45 -29.47 -3.03
N SER A 218 6.20 -28.37 -3.10
CA SER A 218 7.31 -28.04 -2.20
C SER A 218 6.89 -27.21 -0.99
N GLY A 219 5.65 -26.72 -0.95
CA GLY A 219 5.17 -25.79 0.07
C GLY A 219 5.31 -26.38 1.48
N VAL A 220 5.96 -25.62 2.36
CA VAL A 220 6.14 -25.96 3.78
C VAL A 220 6.08 -24.66 4.58
N GLU A 221 5.20 -24.63 5.57
CA GLU A 221 5.03 -23.47 6.44
C GLU A 221 6.36 -22.98 7.04
N ASN A 222 6.57 -21.66 6.98
CA ASN A 222 7.77 -20.98 7.48
C ASN A 222 9.10 -21.52 6.91
N LYS A 223 9.06 -22.15 5.73
CA LYS A 223 10.27 -22.67 5.06
C LYS A 223 10.25 -22.47 3.56
N ILE A 224 9.16 -22.86 2.88
CA ILE A 224 9.05 -22.76 1.43
C ILE A 224 7.64 -22.30 1.08
N SER A 225 7.54 -21.18 0.37
CA SER A 225 6.27 -20.66 -0.14
C SER A 225 6.27 -20.54 -1.65
N ASN A 226 5.19 -21.03 -2.27
CA ASN A 226 4.98 -20.93 -3.71
C ASN A 226 3.91 -19.88 -4.01
N GLY A 227 4.28 -18.78 -4.68
CA GLY A 227 3.33 -17.76 -5.13
C GLY A 227 2.80 -16.81 -4.05
N ILE A 228 3.21 -17.00 -2.79
CA ILE A 228 2.98 -16.03 -1.72
C ILE A 228 4.33 -15.61 -1.17
N ALA A 229 4.55 -14.29 -1.05
CA ALA A 229 5.77 -13.72 -0.51
C ALA A 229 6.08 -14.29 0.88
N ASP A 230 7.35 -14.31 1.31
CA ASP A 230 7.72 -14.48 2.71
C ASP A 230 7.55 -13.14 3.46
N TRP A 231 8.00 -13.04 4.72
CA TRP A 231 7.88 -11.79 5.48
C TRP A 231 8.69 -10.66 4.83
N LEU A 232 9.94 -10.94 4.41
CA LEU A 232 10.83 -9.93 3.84
C LEU A 232 10.25 -9.36 2.55
N TYR A 233 9.83 -10.22 1.63
CA TYR A 233 9.32 -9.74 0.36
C TYR A 233 7.95 -9.08 0.48
N GLU A 234 7.12 -9.50 1.43
CA GLU A 234 5.81 -8.88 1.65
C GLU A 234 5.93 -7.43 2.15
N GLU A 235 6.80 -7.19 3.13
CA GLU A 235 6.88 -5.89 3.81
C GLU A 235 7.89 -4.93 3.16
N GLU A 236 9.04 -5.44 2.70
CA GLU A 236 10.19 -4.59 2.32
C GLU A 236 10.44 -4.53 0.80
N ILE A 237 10.00 -5.51 0.01
CA ILE A 237 10.32 -5.58 -1.43
C ILE A 237 9.08 -5.36 -2.31
N PHE A 238 8.03 -6.18 -2.17
CA PHE A 238 6.85 -6.12 -3.04
C PHE A 238 5.73 -5.23 -2.50
N GLY A 239 5.68 -4.98 -1.18
CA GLY A 239 4.56 -4.29 -0.53
C GLY A 239 3.23 -5.05 -0.60
N THR A 240 3.27 -6.34 -0.96
CA THR A 240 2.11 -7.22 -1.08
C THR A 240 2.51 -8.68 -0.87
N HIS A 241 1.59 -9.49 -0.33
CA HIS A 241 1.80 -10.93 -0.17
C HIS A 241 1.70 -11.70 -1.50
N LYS A 242 1.12 -11.09 -2.56
CA LYS A 242 0.89 -11.75 -3.85
C LYS A 242 2.19 -11.84 -4.66
N ALA A 243 2.63 -13.06 -4.96
CA ALA A 243 3.78 -13.33 -5.83
C ALA A 243 3.41 -14.28 -6.99
N VAL A 244 2.22 -14.05 -7.59
CA VAL A 244 1.68 -14.78 -8.75
C VAL A 244 1.14 -13.78 -9.78
N TRP A 245 1.43 -14.03 -11.06
CA TRP A 245 1.01 -13.20 -12.19
C TRP A 245 0.59 -14.06 -13.39
N TRP A 246 -0.68 -13.93 -13.79
CA TRP A 246 -1.17 -14.47 -15.05
C TRP A 246 -0.58 -13.71 -16.23
N SER A 247 -0.23 -14.44 -17.29
CA SER A 247 0.18 -13.83 -18.54
C SER A 247 -0.99 -13.17 -19.26
N PRO A 248 -0.74 -12.18 -20.15
CA PRO A 248 -1.79 -11.52 -20.93
C PRO A 248 -2.63 -12.51 -21.75
N SER A 249 -2.03 -13.59 -22.27
CA SER A 249 -2.78 -14.64 -22.97
C SER A 249 -3.59 -15.56 -22.05
N GLY A 250 -3.35 -15.52 -20.73
CA GLY A 250 -3.97 -16.41 -19.74
C GLY A 250 -3.53 -17.87 -19.82
N ASN A 251 -2.43 -18.16 -20.54
CA ASN A 251 -1.90 -19.52 -20.72
C ASN A 251 -0.69 -19.83 -19.84
N HIS A 252 -0.03 -18.80 -19.30
CA HIS A 252 1.12 -18.96 -18.43
C HIS A 252 0.86 -18.31 -17.08
N LEU A 253 1.40 -18.92 -16.03
CA LEU A 253 1.37 -18.40 -14.67
C LEU A 253 2.80 -18.23 -14.17
N ALA A 254 3.25 -16.99 -14.03
CA ALA A 254 4.51 -16.70 -13.37
C ALA A 254 4.29 -16.68 -11.85
N PHE A 255 5.23 -17.20 -11.08
CA PHE A 255 5.23 -17.11 -9.63
C PHE A 255 6.65 -17.17 -9.08
N VAL A 256 6.84 -16.62 -7.87
CA VAL A 256 8.11 -16.75 -7.15
C VAL A 256 7.98 -17.85 -6.10
N VAL A 257 9.03 -18.67 -5.99
CA VAL A 257 9.23 -19.60 -4.88
C VAL A 257 10.25 -19.00 -3.94
N PHE A 258 9.86 -18.82 -2.68
CA PHE A 258 10.73 -18.33 -1.61
C PHE A 258 11.17 -19.51 -0.75
N ASN A 259 12.46 -19.58 -0.47
CA ASN A 259 13.05 -20.62 0.36
C ASN A 259 13.78 -19.97 1.55
N ASP A 260 13.12 -20.04 2.69
CA ASP A 260 13.51 -19.54 3.99
C ASP A 260 14.32 -20.54 4.82
N THR A 261 14.65 -21.73 4.29
CA THR A 261 15.27 -22.80 5.09
C THR A 261 16.61 -22.43 5.74
N GLN A 262 17.32 -21.44 5.20
CA GLN A 262 18.57 -20.89 5.73
C GLN A 262 18.39 -19.55 6.47
N VAL A 263 17.17 -19.04 6.53
CA VAL A 263 16.82 -17.79 7.20
C VAL A 263 16.58 -18.07 8.68
N SER A 264 17.13 -17.21 9.53
CA SER A 264 16.92 -17.33 10.98
C SER A 264 15.50 -16.91 11.35
N ASN A 265 14.90 -17.63 12.31
CA ASN A 265 13.58 -17.29 12.81
C ASN A 265 13.66 -16.24 13.93
N ILE A 266 12.69 -15.33 13.94
CA ILE A 266 12.28 -14.62 15.16
C ILE A 266 11.14 -15.41 15.83
N THR A 267 11.18 -15.49 17.15
CA THR A 267 10.13 -16.14 17.95
C THR A 267 9.37 -15.09 18.73
N MET A 268 8.05 -15.11 18.63
CA MET A 268 7.14 -14.22 19.33
C MET A 268 6.18 -15.02 20.20
N SER A 269 6.04 -14.66 21.47
CA SER A 269 5.05 -15.25 22.36
C SER A 269 3.65 -14.71 22.02
N TYR A 270 2.72 -15.60 21.75
CA TYR A 270 1.31 -15.30 21.50
C TYR A 270 0.48 -15.68 22.74
N TYR A 271 -0.07 -14.66 23.39
CA TYR A 271 -0.92 -14.78 24.55
C TYR A 271 -2.38 -14.68 24.09
N SER A 272 -3.10 -15.80 24.11
CA SER A 272 -4.54 -15.85 23.83
C SER A 272 -5.33 -16.06 25.13
N GLU A 273 -6.63 -16.32 25.00
CA GLU A 273 -7.49 -16.73 26.14
C GLU A 273 -7.15 -18.14 26.66
N GLU A 274 -6.29 -18.88 25.96
CA GLU A 274 -5.82 -20.20 26.40
C GLU A 274 -4.89 -20.08 27.62
N PRO A 275 -4.91 -21.07 28.53
CA PRO A 275 -4.15 -20.99 29.79
C PRO A 275 -2.63 -20.97 29.62
N TYR A 276 -2.12 -21.38 28.44
CA TYR A 276 -0.70 -21.38 28.14
C TYR A 276 -0.43 -20.62 26.83
N PRO A 277 0.55 -19.69 26.82
CA PRO A 277 0.92 -19.01 25.60
C PRO A 277 1.58 -19.98 24.62
N THR A 278 1.43 -19.67 23.34
CA THR A 278 2.09 -20.39 22.24
C THR A 278 3.18 -19.51 21.63
N ASN A 279 4.13 -20.12 20.92
CA ASN A 279 5.17 -19.40 20.21
C ASN A 279 4.87 -19.39 18.72
N VAL A 280 4.94 -18.21 18.10
CA VAL A 280 4.89 -18.03 16.66
C VAL A 280 6.32 -17.82 16.18
N ASN A 281 6.76 -18.63 15.22
CA ASN A 281 8.07 -18.49 14.59
C ASN A 281 7.89 -17.92 13.18
N ILE A 282 8.69 -16.91 12.85
CA ILE A 282 8.64 -16.25 11.54
C ILE A 282 10.07 -16.18 11.00
N PRO A 283 10.35 -16.66 9.78
CA PRO A 283 11.62 -16.40 9.12
C PRO A 283 11.82 -14.90 8.95
N TYR A 284 12.89 -14.37 9.55
CA TYR A 284 13.12 -12.94 9.66
C TYR A 284 14.63 -12.64 9.55
N PRO A 285 15.13 -12.26 8.36
CA PRO A 285 16.54 -11.98 8.18
C PRO A 285 16.89 -10.62 8.78
N LYS A 286 17.48 -10.62 9.98
CA LYS A 286 18.09 -9.41 10.55
C LYS A 286 19.30 -8.96 9.74
N VAL A 287 19.76 -7.74 10.01
CA VAL A 287 20.96 -7.15 9.40
C VAL A 287 22.12 -8.16 9.42
N GLY A 288 22.67 -8.44 8.23
CA GLY A 288 23.80 -9.37 8.04
C GLY A 288 23.44 -10.86 7.98
N ALA A 289 22.22 -11.28 8.33
CA ALA A 289 21.78 -12.68 8.24
C ALA A 289 21.56 -13.13 6.79
N SER A 290 21.51 -14.44 6.53
CA SER A 290 21.17 -14.98 5.20
C SER A 290 19.81 -14.48 4.72
N LEU A 291 19.72 -14.14 3.42
CA LEU A 291 18.44 -13.82 2.79
C LEU A 291 17.66 -15.08 2.39
N PRO A 292 16.32 -14.99 2.24
CA PRO A 292 15.56 -16.01 1.53
C PRO A 292 16.05 -16.15 0.09
N GLU A 293 16.14 -17.38 -0.39
CA GLU A 293 16.39 -17.64 -1.81
C GLU A 293 15.07 -17.48 -2.58
N ALA A 294 15.03 -16.57 -3.57
CA ALA A 294 13.87 -16.34 -4.42
C ALA A 294 14.13 -16.83 -5.85
N LYS A 295 13.29 -17.74 -6.35
CA LYS A 295 13.38 -18.28 -7.71
C LYS A 295 12.10 -17.99 -8.48
N VAL A 296 12.25 -17.55 -9.74
CA VAL A 296 11.12 -17.25 -10.61
C VAL A 296 10.78 -18.49 -11.44
N HIS A 297 9.52 -18.86 -11.42
CA HIS A 297 8.97 -20.01 -12.15
C HIS A 297 7.86 -19.56 -13.10
N VAL A 298 7.67 -20.31 -14.19
CA VAL A 298 6.49 -20.18 -15.05
C VAL A 298 5.87 -21.56 -15.26
N TRP A 299 4.59 -21.67 -14.95
CA TRP A 299 3.78 -22.84 -15.28
C TRP A 299 3.01 -22.60 -16.58
N ASN A 300 3.03 -23.59 -17.47
CA ASN A 300 2.26 -23.59 -18.71
C ASN A 300 0.97 -24.41 -18.52
N LYS A 301 -0.17 -23.74 -18.72
CA LYS A 301 -1.50 -24.30 -18.52
C LYS A 301 -1.83 -25.47 -19.45
N LYS A 302 -1.28 -25.49 -20.66
CA LYS A 302 -1.55 -26.49 -21.69
C LYS A 302 -0.69 -27.73 -21.50
N THR A 303 0.60 -27.56 -21.27
CA THR A 303 1.54 -28.68 -21.12
C THR A 303 1.59 -29.21 -19.69
N LYS A 304 1.07 -28.45 -18.71
CA LYS A 304 1.12 -28.74 -17.28
C LYS A 304 2.54 -28.80 -16.71
N GLN A 305 3.50 -28.21 -17.42
CA GLN A 305 4.89 -28.17 -17.02
C GLN A 305 5.24 -26.84 -16.36
N THR A 306 6.15 -26.90 -15.39
CA THR A 306 6.72 -25.74 -14.70
C THR A 306 8.19 -25.63 -15.06
N ILE A 307 8.59 -24.46 -15.53
CA ILE A 307 9.97 -24.10 -15.84
C ILE A 307 10.51 -23.21 -14.72
N THR A 308 11.78 -23.37 -14.36
CA THR A 308 12.49 -22.48 -13.44
C THR A 308 13.43 -21.61 -14.23
N PHE A 309 13.30 -20.30 -14.14
CA PHE A 309 14.16 -19.38 -14.89
C PHE A 309 15.50 -19.18 -14.22
N SER A 310 16.57 -19.26 -15.01
CA SER A 310 17.89 -18.80 -14.59
C SER A 310 17.97 -17.28 -14.71
N PRO A 311 18.42 -16.55 -13.67
CA PRO A 311 18.70 -15.11 -13.76
C PRO A 311 19.74 -14.79 -14.84
N PRO A 312 19.90 -13.54 -15.29
CA PRO A 312 20.99 -13.18 -16.19
C PRO A 312 22.37 -13.42 -15.55
N ASP A 313 23.39 -13.64 -16.37
CA ASP A 313 24.75 -14.00 -15.92
C ASP A 313 25.32 -13.00 -14.89
N GLU A 314 25.03 -11.71 -15.04
CA GLU A 314 25.44 -10.65 -14.10
C GLU A 314 24.87 -10.88 -12.70
N VAL A 315 23.62 -11.35 -12.61
CA VAL A 315 22.94 -11.64 -11.34
C VAL A 315 23.40 -12.97 -10.77
N GLN A 316 23.65 -13.98 -11.62
CA GLN A 316 24.19 -15.28 -11.17
C GLN A 316 25.58 -15.16 -10.52
N ARG A 317 26.37 -14.15 -10.90
CA ARG A 317 27.68 -13.85 -10.27
C ARG A 317 27.55 -13.20 -8.89
N LEU A 318 26.37 -12.70 -8.53
CA LEU A 318 26.12 -12.14 -7.21
C LEU A 318 26.02 -13.27 -6.18
N LYS A 319 26.60 -13.04 -5.00
CA LYS A 319 26.46 -13.99 -3.88
C LYS A 319 25.01 -14.11 -3.40
N GLU A 320 24.32 -12.98 -3.32
CA GLU A 320 22.93 -12.85 -2.89
C GLU A 320 22.27 -11.73 -3.69
N ASN A 321 20.98 -11.90 -3.99
CA ASN A 321 20.20 -10.96 -4.77
C ASN A 321 18.74 -10.94 -4.29
N TYR A 322 18.02 -9.89 -4.67
CA TYR A 322 16.58 -9.77 -4.54
C TYR A 322 15.91 -9.84 -5.91
N VAL A 323 14.67 -10.30 -5.93
CA VAL A 323 13.74 -10.10 -7.05
C VAL A 323 12.92 -8.86 -6.70
N TYR A 324 13.16 -7.73 -7.34
CA TYR A 324 12.41 -6.51 -7.04
C TYR A 324 11.02 -6.51 -7.66
N HIS A 325 10.88 -7.07 -8.86
CA HIS A 325 9.61 -7.02 -9.58
C HIS A 325 9.52 -8.12 -10.62
N VAL A 326 8.30 -8.62 -10.84
CA VAL A 326 7.96 -9.56 -11.91
C VAL A 326 6.70 -9.05 -12.59
N SER A 327 6.74 -8.98 -13.92
CA SER A 327 5.56 -8.62 -14.71
C SER A 327 5.58 -9.26 -16.08
N TRP A 328 4.39 -9.44 -16.63
CA TRP A 328 4.25 -9.76 -18.03
C TRP A 328 4.06 -8.48 -18.83
N LEU A 329 4.76 -8.36 -19.96
CA LEU A 329 4.62 -7.23 -20.87
C LEU A 329 3.68 -7.60 -22.00
N LYS A 330 2.72 -6.70 -22.27
CA LYS A 330 1.84 -6.75 -23.43
C LYS A 330 2.52 -5.98 -24.57
N GLY A 331 3.50 -6.59 -25.24
CA GLY A 331 4.30 -5.90 -26.26
C GLY A 331 4.90 -6.85 -27.28
N GLY A 332 4.73 -6.54 -28.57
CA GLY A 332 5.29 -7.27 -29.71
C GLY A 332 6.76 -6.93 -29.95
N PHE A 333 7.61 -7.12 -28.94
CA PHE A 333 9.06 -7.01 -29.13
C PHE A 333 9.45 -7.95 -30.27
N SER A 334 10.19 -7.45 -31.26
CA SER A 334 10.40 -8.14 -32.55
C SER A 334 10.88 -9.60 -32.46
N GLU A 335 11.57 -10.00 -31.39
CA GLU A 335 11.98 -11.39 -31.13
C GLU A 335 10.93 -12.25 -30.39
N PHE A 336 9.96 -11.63 -29.72
CA PHE A 336 8.88 -12.26 -28.96
C PHE A 336 7.50 -12.07 -29.61
N SER A 337 7.46 -11.77 -30.91
CA SER A 337 6.19 -11.55 -31.62
C SER A 337 5.23 -12.73 -31.40
N ASN A 338 4.06 -12.46 -30.82
CA ASN A 338 3.01 -13.41 -30.41
C ASN A 338 3.28 -14.29 -29.17
N GLU A 339 4.34 -14.06 -28.40
CA GLU A 339 4.61 -14.77 -27.14
C GLU A 339 4.42 -13.86 -25.92
N ASP A 340 3.94 -14.43 -24.81
CA ASP A 340 3.91 -13.72 -23.53
C ASP A 340 5.36 -13.45 -23.10
N THR A 341 5.73 -12.18 -22.93
CA THR A 341 7.09 -11.80 -22.53
C THR A 341 7.13 -11.53 -21.02
N LEU A 342 7.96 -12.25 -20.29
CA LEU A 342 8.17 -12.05 -18.86
C LEU A 342 9.35 -11.09 -18.62
N LEU A 343 9.13 -10.05 -17.83
CA LEU A 343 10.15 -9.14 -17.33
C LEU A 343 10.39 -9.43 -15.85
N VAL A 344 11.67 -9.55 -15.48
CA VAL A 344 12.09 -9.70 -14.08
C VAL A 344 13.16 -8.66 -13.75
N VAL A 345 12.96 -7.96 -12.65
CA VAL A 345 13.91 -7.00 -12.08
C VAL A 345 14.62 -7.64 -10.90
N TRP A 346 15.93 -7.56 -10.89
CA TRP A 346 16.79 -8.08 -9.83
C TRP A 346 17.58 -6.93 -9.20
N SER A 347 18.02 -7.12 -7.96
CA SER A 347 18.91 -6.19 -7.27
C SER A 347 19.96 -6.96 -6.47
N ASN A 348 21.15 -6.40 -6.31
CA ASN A 348 22.13 -6.97 -5.39
C ASN A 348 21.71 -6.74 -3.92
N ARG A 349 22.30 -7.50 -2.99
CA ARG A 349 22.00 -7.36 -1.55
C ARG A 349 22.22 -5.95 -0.98
N VAL A 350 23.18 -5.19 -1.53
CA VAL A 350 23.48 -3.81 -1.12
C VAL A 350 22.48 -2.81 -1.70
N GLN A 351 21.64 -3.24 -2.65
CA GLN A 351 20.59 -2.45 -3.28
C GLN A 351 21.10 -1.22 -4.03
N ASN A 352 22.31 -1.28 -4.58
CA ASN A 352 22.91 -0.20 -5.37
C ASN A 352 23.15 -0.58 -6.84
N SER A 353 22.79 -1.79 -7.25
CA SER A 353 22.80 -2.26 -8.64
C SER A 353 21.50 -2.98 -8.95
N VAL A 354 20.78 -2.51 -9.96
CA VAL A 354 19.50 -3.06 -10.41
C VAL A 354 19.62 -3.57 -11.84
N PHE A 355 19.12 -4.77 -12.09
CA PHE A 355 19.22 -5.48 -13.36
C PHE A 355 17.81 -5.76 -13.88
N ILE A 356 17.42 -5.14 -14.99
CA ILE A 356 16.14 -5.39 -15.66
C ILE A 356 16.39 -6.40 -16.77
N SER A 357 15.71 -7.54 -16.70
CA SER A 357 15.89 -8.66 -17.61
C SER A 357 14.57 -9.10 -18.25
N LEU A 358 14.67 -9.69 -19.44
CA LEU A 358 13.57 -10.28 -20.18
C LEU A 358 13.81 -11.78 -20.31
N CYS A 359 12.80 -12.59 -19.99
CA CYS A 359 12.93 -14.03 -19.88
C CYS A 359 12.28 -14.74 -21.06
N LYS A 360 13.06 -15.60 -21.72
CA LYS A 360 12.66 -16.33 -22.92
C LYS A 360 12.18 -17.73 -22.55
N LEU A 361 10.88 -18.00 -22.77
CA LEU A 361 10.25 -19.28 -22.42
C LEU A 361 10.94 -20.48 -23.09
N SER A 362 11.43 -20.32 -24.32
CA SER A 362 12.08 -21.41 -25.08
C SER A 362 13.49 -21.78 -24.61
N SER A 363 14.21 -20.86 -23.96
CA SER A 363 15.58 -21.11 -23.46
C SER A 363 15.67 -21.16 -21.94
N GLU A 364 14.56 -20.97 -21.23
CA GLU A 364 14.47 -21.04 -19.76
C GLU A 364 15.45 -20.09 -19.03
N GLN A 365 15.86 -19.01 -19.71
CA GLN A 365 16.86 -18.06 -19.25
C GLN A 365 16.35 -16.62 -19.36
N CYS A 366 16.68 -15.80 -18.37
CA CYS A 366 16.50 -14.36 -18.41
C CYS A 366 17.76 -13.68 -18.96
N ILE A 367 17.59 -12.78 -19.91
CA ILE A 367 18.66 -12.03 -20.56
C ILE A 367 18.61 -10.59 -20.05
N LEU A 368 19.77 -10.04 -19.68
CA LEU A 368 19.87 -8.66 -19.23
C LEU A 368 19.47 -7.71 -20.37
N ASN A 369 18.57 -6.77 -20.08
CA ASN A 369 18.25 -5.67 -21.00
C ASN A 369 18.87 -4.36 -20.54
N TYR A 370 18.78 -4.03 -19.26
CA TYR A 370 19.27 -2.76 -18.72
C TYR A 370 19.83 -2.93 -17.31
N ASN A 371 20.84 -2.14 -16.96
CA ASN A 371 21.40 -2.08 -15.61
C ASN A 371 21.45 -0.63 -15.13
N GLN A 372 20.95 -0.40 -13.91
CA GLN A 372 21.11 0.87 -13.19
C GLN A 372 22.03 0.67 -11.98
N ASN A 373 23.14 1.42 -11.94
CA ASN A 373 24.01 1.51 -10.77
C ASN A 373 23.78 2.83 -10.03
N PHE A 374 23.93 2.78 -8.71
CA PHE A 374 23.80 3.91 -7.80
C PHE A 374 25.12 4.16 -7.07
N THR A 375 25.49 5.43 -6.95
CA THR A 375 26.65 5.87 -6.15
C THR A 375 26.12 6.67 -4.97
N ASN A 376 26.41 6.24 -3.74
CA ASN A 376 25.94 6.88 -2.49
C ASN A 376 24.41 6.90 -2.28
N PHE A 377 23.64 6.18 -3.11
CA PHE A 377 22.20 6.00 -2.98
C PHE A 377 21.84 4.52 -3.08
N TRP A 378 20.59 4.19 -2.77
CA TRP A 378 20.02 2.86 -2.98
C TRP A 378 18.85 2.92 -3.95
N ALA A 379 18.52 1.76 -4.50
CA ALA A 379 17.41 1.53 -5.40
C ALA A 379 16.14 1.23 -4.59
N GLU A 380 15.14 2.08 -4.76
CA GLU A 380 13.79 1.88 -4.23
C GLU A 380 13.02 0.85 -5.10
N PRO A 381 12.63 -0.33 -4.59
CA PRO A 381 11.97 -1.38 -5.37
C PRO A 381 10.76 -0.89 -6.19
N LEU A 382 9.92 -0.02 -5.60
CA LEU A 382 8.70 0.46 -6.26
C LEU A 382 8.95 1.29 -7.52
N ASN A 383 10.09 2.00 -7.61
CA ASN A 383 10.47 2.75 -8.82
C ASN A 383 10.74 1.83 -10.02
N PHE A 384 11.06 0.56 -9.76
CA PHE A 384 11.32 -0.44 -10.78
C PHE A 384 10.12 -1.37 -11.05
N ALA A 385 8.92 -1.02 -10.58
CA ALA A 385 7.69 -1.75 -10.88
C ALA A 385 7.24 -1.54 -12.35
N VAL A 386 7.96 -2.12 -13.30
CA VAL A 386 7.68 -2.01 -14.74
C VAL A 386 6.36 -2.71 -15.08
N ARG A 387 5.35 -1.94 -15.47
CA ARG A 387 3.99 -2.45 -15.80
C ARG A 387 3.56 -2.17 -17.22
N PHE A 388 4.16 -1.17 -17.87
CA PHE A 388 3.72 -0.66 -19.17
C PHE A 388 4.86 -0.71 -20.18
N ALA A 389 4.49 -1.07 -21.41
CA ALA A 389 5.40 -1.16 -22.53
C ALA A 389 4.70 -0.73 -23.83
N ASP A 390 5.50 -0.25 -24.77
CA ASP A 390 5.14 -0.13 -26.19
C ASP A 390 5.77 -1.30 -26.98
N GLU A 391 5.64 -1.29 -28.31
CA GLU A 391 6.15 -2.37 -29.18
C GLU A 391 7.65 -2.64 -29.06
N GLN A 392 8.45 -1.66 -28.64
CA GLN A 392 9.91 -1.75 -28.63
C GLN A 392 10.55 -1.29 -27.32
N ASN A 393 9.75 -0.81 -26.36
CA ASN A 393 10.26 -0.16 -25.17
C ASN A 393 9.37 -0.44 -23.96
N TYR A 394 9.93 -0.32 -22.77
CA TYR A 394 9.16 -0.28 -21.53
C TYR A 394 9.47 1.00 -20.75
N PHE A 395 8.54 1.34 -19.85
CA PHE A 395 8.63 2.55 -19.05
C PHE A 395 8.96 2.21 -17.61
N VAL A 396 9.93 2.93 -17.04
CA VAL A 396 10.42 2.75 -15.67
C VAL A 396 10.74 4.10 -15.05
N ILE A 397 10.72 4.18 -13.71
CA ILE A 397 11.14 5.39 -13.00
C ILE A 397 12.63 5.25 -12.67
N LEU A 398 13.44 6.20 -13.12
CA LEU A 398 14.87 6.26 -12.87
C LEU A 398 15.25 7.59 -12.22
N PRO A 399 16.35 7.63 -11.44
CA PRO A 399 16.88 8.87 -10.90
C PRO A 399 17.47 9.71 -12.04
N LYS A 400 17.09 10.98 -12.12
CA LYS A 400 17.66 11.97 -13.04
C LYS A 400 18.24 13.13 -12.25
N SER A 401 19.46 13.54 -12.59
CA SER A 401 20.09 14.72 -12.00
C SER A 401 19.54 15.99 -12.63
N VAL A 402 19.09 16.92 -11.80
CA VAL A 402 18.64 18.25 -12.19
C VAL A 402 19.55 19.26 -11.49
N GLU A 403 20.07 20.23 -12.26
CA GLU A 403 20.89 21.31 -11.70
C GLU A 403 19.97 22.36 -11.08
N ASP A 404 20.22 22.70 -9.82
CA ASP A 404 19.63 23.86 -9.19
C ASP A 404 20.45 25.10 -9.56
N GLU A 405 19.87 25.98 -10.39
CA GLU A 405 20.52 27.21 -10.85
C GLU A 405 20.93 28.13 -9.70
N SER A 406 20.23 28.08 -8.56
CA SER A 406 20.48 28.94 -7.41
C SER A 406 21.71 28.50 -6.61
N GLU A 407 21.91 27.19 -6.45
CA GLU A 407 22.98 26.62 -5.64
C GLU A 407 24.13 26.03 -6.48
N LYS A 408 23.96 25.90 -7.79
CA LYS A 408 24.88 25.19 -8.70
C LYS A 408 25.20 23.77 -8.24
N GLN A 409 24.21 23.12 -7.62
CA GLN A 409 24.29 21.74 -7.15
C GLN A 409 23.34 20.87 -7.95
N HIS A 410 23.68 19.59 -8.07
CA HIS A 410 22.82 18.60 -8.72
C HIS A 410 22.01 17.84 -7.67
N TYR A 411 20.70 17.86 -7.84
CA TYR A 411 19.77 17.07 -7.06
C TYR A 411 19.19 15.94 -7.92
N TRP A 412 18.86 14.82 -7.30
CA TRP A 412 18.34 13.64 -7.99
C TRP A 412 16.84 13.54 -7.74
N TYR A 413 16.08 13.43 -8.81
CA TYR A 413 14.63 13.28 -8.77
C TYR A 413 14.19 12.03 -9.54
N SER A 414 13.10 11.43 -9.10
CA SER A 414 12.49 10.27 -9.76
C SER A 414 11.75 10.70 -11.03
N HIS A 415 12.22 10.27 -12.20
CA HIS A 415 11.63 10.62 -13.49
C HIS A 415 11.37 9.40 -14.37
N ILE A 416 10.43 9.55 -15.31
CA ILE A 416 10.08 8.48 -16.23
C ILE A 416 11.17 8.39 -17.28
N ALA A 417 11.71 7.18 -17.43
CA ALA A 417 12.56 6.81 -18.54
C ALA A 417 11.88 5.74 -19.40
N LYS A 418 12.01 5.92 -20.70
CA LYS A 418 11.70 4.94 -21.73
C LYS A 418 12.98 4.16 -22.03
N ILE A 419 12.94 2.84 -21.92
CA ILE A 419 14.09 1.97 -22.22
C ILE A 419 13.76 1.11 -23.43
N ASN A 420 14.61 1.16 -24.46
CA ASN A 420 14.44 0.30 -25.62
C ASN A 420 14.88 -1.14 -25.35
N VAL A 421 14.21 -2.07 -26.02
CA VAL A 421 14.55 -3.48 -26.07
C VAL A 421 15.17 -3.75 -27.44
N PRO A 422 16.51 -3.77 -27.55
CA PRO A 422 17.17 -4.12 -28.81
C PRO A 422 16.93 -5.60 -29.14
N VAL A 423 17.16 -5.96 -30.40
CA VAL A 423 17.19 -7.35 -30.84
C VAL A 423 18.29 -8.07 -30.04
N PHE A 424 17.96 -9.09 -29.25
CA PHE A 424 18.88 -9.78 -28.34
C PHE A 424 20.10 -10.35 -29.06
N GLN A 425 19.97 -10.72 -30.34
CA GLN A 425 21.10 -11.16 -31.17
C GLN A 425 22.20 -10.11 -31.36
N SER A 426 21.92 -8.84 -31.08
CA SER A 426 22.90 -7.75 -31.20
C SER A 426 23.92 -7.70 -30.05
N GLY A 427 23.65 -8.39 -28.93
CA GLY A 427 24.49 -8.32 -27.72
C GLY A 427 24.57 -6.93 -27.11
N GLN A 428 23.69 -6.01 -27.50
CA GLN A 428 23.63 -4.65 -26.96
C GLN A 428 22.56 -4.58 -25.87
N ASN A 429 22.88 -3.89 -24.77
CA ASN A 429 21.89 -3.53 -23.77
C ASN A 429 20.99 -2.39 -24.27
N GLY A 430 19.78 -2.32 -23.73
CA GLY A 430 18.87 -1.20 -23.87
C GLY A 430 19.47 0.12 -23.36
N LYS A 431 18.97 1.22 -23.90
CA LYS A 431 19.33 2.59 -23.57
C LYS A 431 18.12 3.30 -22.99
N ALA A 432 18.34 4.07 -21.94
CA ALA A 432 17.32 4.88 -21.29
C ALA A 432 17.24 6.28 -21.93
N VAL A 433 16.02 6.76 -22.16
CA VAL A 433 15.72 8.13 -22.57
C VAL A 433 14.67 8.68 -21.62
N PHE A 434 14.99 9.78 -20.93
CA PHE A 434 14.04 10.43 -20.01
C PHE A 434 12.92 11.14 -20.77
N LEU A 435 11.69 10.93 -20.32
CA LEU A 435 10.48 11.57 -20.85
C LEU A 435 10.06 12.79 -20.01
N THR A 436 10.48 12.83 -18.74
CA THR A 436 10.18 13.94 -17.83
C THR A 436 11.45 14.56 -17.24
N ASP A 437 11.31 15.78 -16.72
CA ASP A 437 12.41 16.56 -16.15
C ASP A 437 11.90 17.65 -15.19
N GLY A 438 12.77 18.07 -14.28
CA GLY A 438 12.58 19.20 -13.39
C GLY A 438 12.69 18.85 -11.91
N PRO A 439 12.64 19.86 -11.01
CA PRO A 439 12.86 19.67 -9.58
C PRO A 439 11.59 19.15 -8.87
N TRP A 440 11.10 18.00 -9.29
CA TRP A 440 9.88 17.35 -8.76
C TRP A 440 9.92 15.85 -9.06
N GLU A 441 9.15 15.05 -8.30
CA GLU A 441 9.19 13.59 -8.43
C GLU A 441 7.95 13.01 -9.10
N VAL A 442 8.19 12.07 -10.00
CA VAL A 442 7.22 11.08 -10.45
C VAL A 442 7.06 10.02 -9.37
N ILE A 443 5.81 9.68 -9.08
CA ILE A 443 5.44 8.78 -7.98
C ILE A 443 5.05 7.41 -8.51
N GLU A 444 4.25 7.37 -9.58
CA GLU A 444 3.79 6.11 -10.19
C GLU A 444 3.40 6.36 -11.64
N ILE A 445 3.71 5.40 -12.52
CA ILE A 445 3.13 5.32 -13.85
C ILE A 445 1.82 4.53 -13.71
N VAL A 446 0.68 5.13 -14.07
CA VAL A 446 -0.64 4.54 -13.83
C VAL A 446 -1.28 3.94 -15.08
N GLY A 447 -0.84 4.33 -16.27
CA GLY A 447 -1.41 3.81 -17.52
C GLY A 447 -0.62 4.22 -18.76
N TYR A 448 -0.80 3.47 -19.84
CA TYR A 448 -0.27 3.79 -21.16
C TYR A 448 -1.33 3.51 -22.23
N SER A 449 -1.65 4.50 -23.06
CA SER A 449 -2.51 4.31 -24.24
C SER A 449 -1.64 4.00 -25.45
N GLU A 450 -1.67 2.76 -25.93
CA GLU A 450 -0.93 2.35 -27.13
C GLU A 450 -1.48 3.03 -28.40
N LYS A 451 -2.78 3.33 -28.43
CA LYS A 451 -3.46 3.98 -29.55
C LYS A 451 -3.03 5.44 -29.71
N ASP A 452 -3.03 6.17 -28.60
CA ASP A 452 -2.75 7.61 -28.61
C ASP A 452 -1.26 7.91 -28.32
N LYS A 453 -0.49 6.88 -27.93
CA LYS A 453 0.90 6.96 -27.49
C LYS A 453 1.09 7.93 -26.30
N GLU A 454 0.12 7.95 -25.39
CA GLU A 454 0.08 8.81 -24.19
C GLU A 454 0.37 8.00 -22.92
N LEU A 455 1.13 8.56 -21.98
CA LEU A 455 1.54 7.91 -20.74
C LEU A 455 0.98 8.67 -19.55
N PHE A 456 0.19 8.02 -18.71
CA PHE A 456 -0.43 8.63 -17.55
C PHE A 456 0.38 8.33 -16.30
N PHE A 457 0.65 9.34 -15.48
CA PHE A 457 1.46 9.20 -14.28
C PHE A 457 1.05 10.17 -13.16
N LEU A 458 1.34 9.79 -11.92
CA LEU A 458 1.18 10.64 -10.74
C LEU A 458 2.51 11.35 -10.44
N ALA A 459 2.43 12.64 -10.12
CA ALA A 459 3.62 13.42 -9.75
C ALA A 459 3.35 14.33 -8.54
N ALA A 460 4.44 14.66 -7.84
CA ALA A 460 4.50 15.59 -6.71
C ALA A 460 4.63 17.05 -7.17
N LEU A 461 3.79 17.45 -8.13
CA LEU A 461 3.78 18.74 -8.80
C LEU A 461 2.34 19.30 -8.74
N PRO A 462 2.10 20.60 -8.48
CA PRO A 462 3.07 21.69 -8.31
C PRO A 462 3.74 21.73 -6.94
N LEU A 463 3.21 21.05 -5.92
CA LEU A 463 3.76 21.04 -4.56
C LEU A 463 4.13 19.62 -4.12
N PRO A 464 5.25 19.41 -3.38
CA PRO A 464 5.68 18.09 -2.92
C PRO A 464 4.66 17.33 -2.06
N ARG A 465 3.75 18.06 -1.40
CA ARG A 465 2.67 17.50 -0.56
C ARG A 465 1.42 17.05 -1.34
N GLN A 466 1.37 17.32 -2.64
CA GLN A 466 0.21 17.01 -3.49
C GLN A 466 0.55 15.87 -4.45
N ARG A 467 -0.49 15.20 -4.96
CA ARG A 467 -0.39 14.19 -6.01
C ARG A 467 -1.43 14.51 -7.05
N HIS A 468 -0.99 14.72 -8.29
CA HIS A 468 -1.87 15.02 -9.41
C HIS A 468 -1.59 14.07 -10.57
N LEU A 469 -2.62 13.83 -11.38
CA LEU A 469 -2.53 12.99 -12.58
C LEU A 469 -2.08 13.85 -13.76
N TYR A 470 -1.02 13.38 -14.41
CA TYR A 470 -0.44 13.95 -15.62
C TYR A 470 -0.49 12.96 -16.77
N ARG A 471 -0.26 13.46 -17.97
CA ARG A 471 -0.34 12.75 -19.24
C ARG A 471 0.78 13.19 -20.17
#